data_AF-A0A6L9HHF7-F1
#
_entry.id   AF-A0A6L9HHF7-F1
#
_cell.length_a   1.000
_cell.length_b   1.000
_cell.length_c   1.000
_cell.angle_alpha   90.00
_cell.angle_beta   90.00
_cell.angle_gamma   90.00
#
_symmetry.space_group_name_H-M   'P 1'
#
loop_
_entity.id
_entity.type
_entity.pdbx_description
1 polymer ?
#
loop_
_entity_poly.entity_id
_entity_poly.type
_entity_poly.pdbx_seq_one_letter_code
_entity_poly.pdbx_strand_id
1 'polypeptide(L)'
;MVKDSVEIMEQGACSGTAAVPIHYYDVDRMQEKTIESCQGDLTVICNVLADYADMLDEFLQTDREELGFCGALQYERMRDRCRKITADLQEKICYDRAAAIEKCRKRAGRKPKADAGIGEDALVLSARRRAQQKTEQQPTVENKKTE
;
A
#
# COMPACT_ATOMS: atom_id res chain seq x y z
N MET A 1 0.30 -13.78 -37.24
CA MET A 1 1.43 -13.75 -36.28
C MET A 1 1.32 -12.46 -35.48
N VAL A 2 0.80 -12.53 -34.26
CA VAL A 2 0.76 -11.39 -33.33
C VAL A 2 2.19 -11.21 -32.82
N LYS A 3 2.78 -10.04 -33.04
CA LYS A 3 4.11 -9.71 -32.50
C LYS A 3 3.94 -9.28 -31.04
N ASP A 4 4.43 -10.11 -30.12
CA ASP A 4 4.65 -9.71 -28.73
C ASP A 4 5.91 -8.83 -28.70
N SER A 5 5.73 -7.52 -28.67
CA SER A 5 6.84 -6.55 -28.53
C SER A 5 6.65 -5.76 -27.25
N VAL A 6 7.21 -6.28 -26.16
CA VAL A 6 7.41 -5.56 -24.91
C VAL A 6 8.91 -5.53 -24.66
N GLU A 7 9.54 -4.38 -24.92
CA GLU A 7 10.93 -4.11 -24.58
C GLU A 7 10.96 -3.22 -23.33
N ILE A 8 11.67 -3.67 -22.29
CA ILE A 8 11.85 -2.93 -21.04
C ILE A 8 13.22 -2.26 -21.13
N MET A 9 13.25 -0.93 -21.25
CA MET A 9 14.50 -0.17 -21.30
C MET A 9 15.15 -0.03 -19.90
N GLU A 10 16.49 -0.14 -19.88
CA GLU A 10 17.33 -0.03 -18.68
C GLU A 10 17.41 1.40 -18.12
N GLN A 11 17.08 1.50 -16.83
CA GLN A 11 17.49 2.43 -15.76
C GLN A 11 17.90 3.89 -16.08
N GLY A 12 17.21 4.82 -15.40
CA GLY A 12 17.70 6.18 -15.15
C GLY A 12 17.09 6.82 -13.89
N ALA A 13 17.94 7.00 -12.87
CA ALA A 13 17.87 7.93 -11.74
C ALA A 13 16.64 7.95 -10.79
N CYS A 14 16.87 7.51 -9.54
CA CYS A 14 16.01 7.78 -8.39
C CYS A 14 15.98 9.28 -8.04
N SER A 15 14.89 9.99 -8.37
CA SER A 15 14.55 11.27 -7.71
C SER A 15 13.05 11.35 -7.43
N GLY A 16 12.63 10.89 -6.23
CA GLY A 16 11.45 11.35 -5.47
C GLY A 16 10.03 11.19 -6.03
N THR A 17 9.83 11.14 -7.34
CA THR A 17 8.55 11.05 -8.04
C THR A 17 8.82 10.44 -9.41
N ALA A 18 9.13 9.14 -9.44
CA ALA A 18 9.30 8.44 -10.70
C ALA A 18 7.91 8.19 -11.30
N ALA A 19 7.46 9.12 -12.13
CA ALA A 19 6.36 8.89 -13.05
C ALA A 19 6.79 7.75 -13.99
N VAL A 20 6.13 6.60 -13.85
CA VAL A 20 6.28 5.44 -14.71
C VAL A 20 5.31 5.61 -15.89
N PRO A 21 5.81 5.75 -17.13
CA PRO A 21 4.96 5.84 -18.30
C PRO A 21 4.34 4.48 -18.62
N ILE A 22 3.03 4.45 -18.77
CA ILE A 22 2.25 3.28 -19.18
C ILE A 22 1.71 3.55 -20.58
N HIS A 23 2.23 2.81 -21.55
CA HIS A 23 1.74 2.86 -22.92
C HIS A 23 0.54 1.94 -23.11
N TYR A 24 -0.52 2.44 -23.73
CA TYR A 24 -1.70 1.67 -24.06
C TYR A 24 -2.28 2.09 -25.41
N TYR A 25 -2.99 1.18 -26.05
CA TYR A 25 -3.72 1.45 -27.29
C TYR A 25 -5.17 1.82 -26.98
N ASP A 26 -5.57 3.04 -27.35
CA ASP A 26 -6.93 3.53 -27.23
C ASP A 26 -7.73 3.02 -28.45
N VAL A 27 -8.61 2.04 -28.22
CA VAL A 27 -9.37 1.37 -29.28
C VAL A 27 -10.36 2.33 -29.95
N ASP A 28 -10.96 3.26 -29.20
CA ASP A 28 -11.97 4.19 -29.72
C ASP A 28 -11.34 5.23 -30.63
N ARG A 29 -10.13 5.68 -30.29
CA ARG A 29 -9.39 6.71 -31.04
C ARG A 29 -8.34 6.14 -31.99
N MET A 30 -8.19 4.81 -32.04
CA MET A 30 -7.23 4.10 -32.89
C MET A 30 -5.80 4.66 -32.78
N GLN A 31 -5.36 5.00 -31.56
CA GLN A 31 -4.07 5.64 -31.34
C GLN A 31 -3.41 5.15 -30.05
N GLU A 32 -2.08 5.15 -30.05
CA GLU A 32 -1.29 4.91 -28.85
C GLU A 32 -1.29 6.14 -27.94
N LYS A 33 -1.42 5.87 -26.65
CA LYS A 33 -1.40 6.89 -25.59
C LYS A 33 -0.49 6.45 -24.47
N THR A 34 -0.05 7.44 -23.71
CA THR A 34 0.79 7.26 -22.54
C THR A 34 0.13 7.92 -21.35
N ILE A 35 0.09 7.21 -20.22
CA ILE A 35 -0.32 7.74 -18.92
C ILE A 35 0.88 7.69 -18.00
N GLU A 36 1.03 8.70 -17.16
CA GLU A 36 2.03 8.71 -16.10
C GLU A 36 1.40 8.22 -14.79
N SER A 37 2.04 7.27 -14.13
CA SER A 37 1.60 6.74 -12.84
C SER A 37 2.78 6.64 -11.89
N CYS A 38 2.55 6.66 -10.57
CA CYS A 38 3.66 6.49 -9.63
C CYS A 38 3.90 5.00 -9.31
N GLN A 39 5.11 4.67 -8.87
CA GLN A 39 5.47 3.30 -8.45
C GLN A 39 4.54 2.76 -7.34
N GLY A 40 4.05 3.63 -6.45
CA GLY A 40 3.11 3.27 -5.40
C GLY A 40 1.78 2.76 -5.96
N ASP A 41 1.20 3.49 -6.92
CA ASP A 41 -0.04 3.08 -7.59
C ASP A 41 0.14 1.76 -8.34
N LEU A 42 1.26 1.59 -9.05
CA LEU A 42 1.59 0.34 -9.73
C LEU A 42 1.70 -0.84 -8.76
N THR A 43 2.23 -0.61 -7.56
CA THR A 43 2.28 -1.62 -6.51
C THR A 43 0.87 -2.00 -6.04
N VAL A 44 -0.02 -1.02 -5.86
CA VAL A 44 -1.42 -1.28 -5.50
C VAL A 44 -2.14 -2.06 -6.60
N ILE A 45 -2.00 -1.63 -7.85
CA ILE A 45 -2.58 -2.31 -9.02
C ILE A 45 -2.08 -3.77 -9.09
N CYS A 46 -0.78 -3.98 -8.90
CA CYS A 46 -0.18 -5.31 -8.89
C CYS A 46 -0.81 -6.23 -7.82
N ASN A 47 -0.98 -5.71 -6.61
CA ASN A 47 -1.60 -6.45 -5.51
C ASN A 47 -3.08 -6.77 -5.79
N VAL A 48 -3.85 -5.79 -6.25
CA VAL A 48 -5.28 -5.97 -6.55
C VAL A 48 -5.49 -7.00 -7.66
N LEU A 49 -4.68 -6.97 -8.73
CA LEU A 49 -4.77 -7.94 -9.81
C LEU A 49 -4.44 -9.37 -9.34
N ALA A 50 -3.46 -9.50 -8.44
CA ALA A 50 -3.11 -10.79 -7.87
C ALA A 50 -4.24 -11.32 -6.97
N ASP A 51 -4.77 -10.48 -6.07
CA ASP A 51 -5.90 -10.85 -5.20
C ASP A 51 -7.14 -11.21 -6.02
N TYR A 52 -7.40 -10.49 -7.13
CA TYR A 52 -8.51 -10.80 -8.03
C TYR A 52 -8.31 -12.13 -8.75
N ALA A 53 -7.09 -12.45 -9.18
CA ALA A 53 -6.78 -13.76 -9.77
C ALA A 53 -6.97 -14.90 -8.76
N ASP A 54 -6.58 -14.68 -7.50
CA ASP A 54 -6.76 -15.64 -6.41
C ASP A 54 -8.27 -15.87 -6.14
N MET A 55 -9.08 -14.80 -6.07
CA MET A 55 -10.55 -14.89 -5.92
C MET A 55 -11.22 -15.58 -7.11
N LEU A 56 -10.77 -15.32 -8.34
CA LEU A 56 -11.29 -16.01 -9.53
C LEU A 56 -11.00 -17.51 -9.48
N ASP A 57 -9.85 -17.91 -8.94
CA ASP A 57 -9.52 -19.33 -8.75
C ASP A 57 -10.43 -20.01 -7.73
N GLU A 58 -10.70 -19.36 -6.60
CA GLU A 58 -11.63 -19.88 -5.58
C GLU A 58 -13.05 -20.03 -6.16
N PHE A 59 -13.51 -19.03 -6.91
CA PHE A 59 -14.80 -19.06 -7.58
C PHE A 59 -14.89 -20.17 -8.63
N LEU A 60 -13.85 -20.31 -9.48
CA LEU A 60 -13.76 -21.37 -10.47
C LEU A 60 -13.62 -22.77 -9.87
N GLN A 61 -13.12 -22.91 -8.65
CA GLN A 61 -13.08 -24.20 -7.96
C GLN A 61 -14.44 -24.58 -7.37
N THR A 62 -15.22 -23.59 -6.95
CA THR A 62 -16.50 -23.81 -6.24
C THR A 62 -17.66 -23.97 -7.23
N ASP A 63 -17.77 -23.07 -8.21
CA ASP A 63 -18.99 -22.88 -9.01
C ASP A 63 -18.81 -23.26 -10.49
N ARG A 64 -17.75 -23.99 -10.84
CA ARG A 64 -17.40 -24.31 -12.24
C ARG A 64 -18.54 -24.96 -13.02
N GLU A 65 -19.25 -25.87 -12.36
CA GLU A 65 -20.31 -26.66 -12.99
C GLU A 65 -21.55 -25.79 -13.26
N GLU A 66 -21.83 -24.83 -12.37
CA GLU A 66 -22.95 -23.89 -12.52
C GLU A 66 -22.72 -22.85 -13.63
N LEU A 67 -21.46 -22.48 -13.85
CA LEU A 67 -21.04 -21.51 -14.88
C LEU A 67 -21.19 -22.03 -16.32
N GLY A 68 -21.23 -23.35 -16.49
CA GLY A 68 -21.14 -23.98 -17.81
C GLY A 68 -19.80 -23.71 -18.53
N PHE A 69 -19.62 -24.33 -19.69
CA PHE A 69 -18.33 -24.32 -20.41
C PHE A 69 -17.83 -22.92 -20.78
N CYS A 70 -18.69 -22.11 -21.41
CA CYS A 70 -18.30 -20.77 -21.86
C CYS A 70 -18.01 -19.81 -20.69
N GLY A 71 -18.80 -19.90 -19.61
CA GLY A 71 -18.60 -19.06 -18.42
C GLY A 71 -17.27 -19.38 -17.74
N ALA A 72 -17.00 -20.67 -17.49
CA ALA A 72 -15.74 -21.11 -16.90
C ALA A 72 -14.53 -20.64 -17.74
N LEU A 73 -14.57 -20.81 -19.07
CA LEU A 73 -13.49 -20.41 -19.97
C LEU A 73 -13.22 -18.89 -19.93
N GLN A 74 -14.27 -18.07 -19.81
CA GLN A 74 -14.13 -16.62 -19.72
C GLN A 74 -13.38 -16.20 -18.44
N TYR A 75 -13.74 -16.79 -17.30
CA TYR A 75 -13.09 -16.49 -16.03
C TYR A 75 -11.66 -17.04 -15.95
N GLU A 76 -11.41 -18.23 -16.49
CA GLU A 76 -10.06 -18.79 -16.62
C GLU A 76 -9.15 -17.84 -17.43
N ARG A 77 -9.65 -17.35 -18.57
CA ARG A 77 -8.92 -16.39 -19.39
C ARG A 77 -8.64 -15.08 -18.65
N MET A 78 -9.59 -14.59 -17.86
CA MET A 78 -9.40 -13.37 -17.07
C MET A 78 -8.34 -13.58 -15.99
N ARG A 79 -8.42 -14.69 -15.24
CA ARG A 79 -7.43 -15.08 -14.23
C ARG A 79 -6.03 -15.13 -14.82
N ASP A 80 -5.87 -15.82 -15.95
CA ASP A 80 -4.57 -15.99 -16.58
C ASP A 80 -4.01 -14.65 -17.09
N ARG A 81 -4.89 -13.76 -17.57
CA ARG A 81 -4.50 -12.40 -17.95
C ARG A 81 -4.04 -11.57 -16.75
N CYS A 82 -4.75 -11.63 -15.62
CA CYS A 82 -4.36 -10.96 -14.38
C CYS A 82 -2.97 -11.44 -13.95
N ARG A 83 -2.72 -12.76 -13.95
CA ARG A 83 -1.41 -13.34 -13.62
C ARG A 83 -0.29 -12.85 -14.54
N LYS A 84 -0.54 -12.81 -15.85
CA LYS A 84 0.43 -12.29 -16.82
C LYS A 84 0.78 -10.83 -16.52
N ILE A 85 -0.24 -9.97 -16.34
CA ILE A 85 -0.02 -8.55 -16.05
C ILE A 85 0.72 -8.37 -14.72
N THR A 86 0.34 -9.12 -13.67
CA THR A 86 1.02 -9.07 -12.38
C THR A 86 2.48 -9.48 -12.49
N ALA A 87 2.79 -10.57 -13.20
CA ALA A 87 4.17 -11.02 -13.41
C ALA A 87 5.01 -9.97 -14.16
N ASP A 88 4.48 -9.44 -15.28
CA ASP A 88 5.15 -8.41 -16.08
C ASP A 88 5.38 -7.13 -15.27
N LEU A 89 4.41 -6.72 -14.44
CA LEU A 89 4.55 -5.57 -13.56
C LEU A 89 5.62 -5.82 -12.50
N GLN A 90 5.55 -6.94 -11.77
CA GLN A 90 6.53 -7.27 -10.72
C GLN A 90 7.97 -7.24 -11.23
N GLU A 91 8.22 -7.76 -12.43
CA GLU A 91 9.52 -7.71 -13.09
C GLU A 91 9.94 -6.26 -13.39
N LYS A 92 9.09 -5.50 -14.08
CA LYS A 92 9.37 -4.11 -14.50
C LYS A 92 9.60 -3.14 -13.35
N ILE A 93 8.81 -3.26 -12.28
CA ILE A 93 8.91 -2.37 -11.11
C ILE A 93 9.81 -2.96 -10.01
N CYS A 94 10.45 -4.11 -10.24
CA CYS A 94 11.28 -4.83 -9.27
C CYS A 94 10.57 -5.03 -7.91
N TYR A 95 9.31 -5.47 -7.96
CA TYR A 95 8.45 -5.66 -6.80
C TYR A 95 8.17 -7.14 -6.54
N ASP A 96 8.44 -7.61 -5.33
CA ASP A 96 8.10 -8.96 -4.87
C ASP A 96 6.92 -8.90 -3.89
N ARG A 97 5.72 -9.28 -4.37
CA ARG A 97 4.49 -9.36 -3.58
C ARG A 97 4.60 -10.39 -2.46
N ALA A 98 5.20 -11.56 -2.70
CA ALA A 98 5.28 -12.62 -1.70
C ALA A 98 6.12 -12.17 -0.49
N ALA A 99 7.28 -11.54 -0.75
CA ALA A 99 8.10 -10.94 0.29
C ALA A 99 7.38 -9.79 1.01
N ALA A 100 6.57 -8.99 0.29
CA ALA A 100 5.77 -7.93 0.91
C ALA A 100 4.71 -8.50 1.86
N ILE A 101 3.98 -9.54 1.46
CA ILE A 101 2.99 -10.22 2.30
C ILE A 101 3.66 -10.83 3.53
N GLU A 102 4.81 -11.46 3.39
CA GLU A 102 5.55 -12.05 4.51
C GLU A 102 5.98 -10.97 5.53
N LYS A 103 6.47 -9.82 5.04
CA LYS A 103 6.78 -8.65 5.88
C LYS A 103 5.53 -8.16 6.63
N CYS A 104 4.39 -8.07 5.95
CA CYS A 104 3.11 -7.69 6.57
C CYS A 104 2.68 -8.69 7.65
N ARG A 105 2.75 -10.00 7.37
CA ARG A 105 2.45 -11.07 8.35
C ARG A 105 3.37 -11.00 9.57
N LYS A 106 4.67 -10.80 9.36
CA LYS A 106 5.66 -10.60 10.45
C LYS A 106 5.36 -9.38 11.30
N ARG A 107 4.82 -8.29 10.71
CA ARG A 107 4.40 -7.09 11.44
C ARG A 107 3.10 -7.31 12.21
N ALA A 108 2.10 -7.96 11.61
CA ALA A 108 0.84 -8.28 12.26
C ALA A 108 1.01 -9.26 13.44
N GLY A 109 1.93 -10.23 13.32
CA GLY A 109 2.26 -11.17 14.39
C GLY A 109 3.11 -10.58 15.52
N ARG A 110 3.66 -9.36 15.36
CA ARG A 110 4.29 -8.64 16.47
C ARG A 110 3.18 -8.06 17.33
N LYS A 111 3.10 -8.49 18.60
CA LYS A 111 2.36 -7.73 19.62
C LYS A 111 2.80 -6.27 19.55
N PRO A 112 1.89 -5.29 19.64
CA PRO A 112 2.26 -3.88 19.63
C PRO A 112 3.37 -3.67 20.67
N LYS A 113 4.57 -3.31 20.20
CA LYS A 113 5.67 -3.01 21.10
C LYS A 113 5.36 -1.68 21.77
N ALA A 114 4.97 -1.74 23.03
CA ALA A 114 5.28 -0.75 24.07
C ALA A 114 4.82 0.71 23.90
N ASP A 115 3.92 1.06 22.99
CA ASP A 115 3.28 2.40 23.01
C ASP A 115 2.13 2.50 24.05
N ALA A 116 1.90 1.45 24.83
CA ALA A 116 0.96 1.47 25.95
C ALA A 116 1.39 2.40 27.11
N GLY A 117 2.65 2.88 27.12
CA GLY A 117 3.17 3.75 28.19
C GLY A 117 3.84 5.04 27.70
N ILE A 118 4.19 5.17 26.41
CA ILE A 118 4.91 6.37 25.91
C ILE A 118 4.02 7.62 25.96
N GLY A 119 2.71 7.46 25.78
CA GLY A 119 1.75 8.54 25.97
C GLY A 119 1.50 8.88 27.44
N GLU A 120 1.40 7.87 28.32
CA GLU A 120 1.10 8.06 29.74
C GLU A 120 2.24 8.77 30.47
N ASP A 121 3.49 8.34 30.27
CA ASP A 121 4.65 8.95 30.93
C ASP A 121 4.86 10.40 30.48
N ALA A 122 4.67 10.70 29.20
CA ALA A 122 4.73 12.07 28.67
C ALA A 122 3.63 12.95 29.27
N LEU A 123 2.42 12.41 29.42
CA LEU A 123 1.26 13.12 29.98
C LEU A 123 1.44 13.36 31.48
N VAL A 124 1.93 12.37 32.24
CA VAL A 124 2.26 12.49 33.67
C VAL A 124 3.40 13.49 33.90
N LEU A 125 4.46 13.46 33.09
CA LEU A 125 5.55 14.44 33.16
C LEU A 125 5.06 15.86 32.86
N SER A 126 4.16 16.03 31.89
CA SER A 126 3.56 17.33 31.57
C SER A 126 2.66 17.85 32.69
N ALA A 127 1.90 16.98 33.35
CA ALA A 127 1.04 17.32 34.48
C ALA A 127 1.88 17.73 35.71
N ARG A 128 2.96 17.00 36.01
CA ARG A 128 3.90 17.34 37.09
C ARG A 128 4.57 18.70 36.85
N ARG A 129 5.03 18.99 35.63
CA ARG A 129 5.60 20.31 35.29
C ARG A 129 4.60 21.45 35.49
N ARG A 130 3.33 21.26 35.11
CA ARG A 130 2.27 22.27 35.33
C ARG A 130 1.95 22.49 36.81
N ALA A 131 1.98 21.44 37.62
CA ALA A 131 1.77 21.54 39.07
C ALA A 131 2.94 22.26 39.77
N GLN A 132 4.17 22.02 39.35
CA GLN A 132 5.36 22.72 39.85
C GLN A 132 5.34 24.21 39.47
N GLN A 133 4.98 24.54 38.22
CA GLN A 133 4.84 25.93 37.77
C GLN A 133 3.72 26.71 38.51
N LYS A 134 2.64 26.03 38.93
CA LYS A 134 1.61 26.65 39.77
C LYS A 134 2.04 26.92 41.21
N THR A 135 3.03 26.18 41.71
CA THR A 135 3.55 26.35 43.08
C THR A 135 4.58 27.47 43.16
N GLU A 136 5.29 27.76 42.07
CA GLU A 136 6.25 28.88 41.98
C GLU A 136 5.61 30.26 41.73
N GLN A 137 4.30 30.33 41.42
CA GLN A 137 3.57 31.58 41.16
C GLN A 137 2.59 32.00 42.27
N GLN A 138 2.70 31.45 43.48
CA GLN A 138 1.97 32.00 44.64
C GLN A 138 2.79 33.14 45.28
N PRO A 139 2.27 34.40 45.27
CA PRO A 139 2.98 35.54 45.85
C PRO A 139 3.05 35.42 47.37
N THR A 140 4.24 35.70 47.91
CA THR A 140 4.49 36.01 49.31
C THR A 140 3.62 37.19 49.73
N VAL A 141 2.50 36.93 50.39
CA VAL A 141 1.77 37.94 51.17
C VAL A 141 2.46 38.04 52.53
N GLU A 142 3.49 38.89 52.61
CA GLU A 142 4.04 39.31 53.90
C GLU A 142 3.08 40.32 54.56
N ASN A 143 2.51 39.89 55.68
CA ASN A 143 1.85 40.70 56.69
C ASN A 143 2.79 41.81 57.19
N LYS A 144 2.37 43.09 57.10
CA LYS A 144 2.87 44.15 57.99
C LYS A 144 1.73 44.68 58.85
N LYS A 145 1.95 44.55 60.17
CA LYS A 145 1.15 45.07 61.27
C LYS A 145 1.71 46.44 61.68
N THR A 146 0.85 47.31 62.23
CA THR A 146 1.10 48.56 63.01
C THR A 146 1.68 49.74 62.21
N GLU A 147 1.19 50.98 62.32
CA GLU A 147 0.58 51.71 63.45
C GLU A 147 -0.75 52.41 63.10
#